data_AF-A0AAW1RSA0-F1
#
_entry.id   AF-A0AAW1RSA0-F1
#
_cell.length_a   1.000
_cell.length_b   1.000
_cell.length_c   1.000
_cell.angle_alpha   90.00
_cell.angle_beta   90.00
_cell.angle_gamma   90.00
#
_symmetry.space_group_name_H-M   'P 1'
#
loop_
_entity.id
_entity.type
_entity.pdbx_description
1 polymer ?
#
loop_
_entity_poly.entity_id
_entity_poly.type
_entity_poly.pdbx_seq_one_letter_code
_entity_poly.pdbx_strand_id
1 'polypeptide(L)'
;MYVLALMITLALEWLPNTNHTCFFVAQAHGWYEEAGIKVSFLSPHADEYRTTPASKLRSGAATLAIAPTETATSSHRPRNT
;
A
#
# COMPACT_ATOMS: atom_id res chain seq x y z
N MET A 1 -10.41 21.43 16.81
CA MET A 1 -10.24 20.02 17.23
C MET A 1 -9.46 19.31 16.13
N TYR A 2 -8.17 19.04 16.34
CA TYR A 2 -7.36 18.27 15.38
C TYR A 2 -7.52 16.79 15.73
N VAL A 3 -8.16 16.04 14.86
CA VAL A 3 -8.11 14.57 14.92
C VAL A 3 -6.78 14.20 14.25
N LEU A 4 -5.89 13.51 14.97
CA LEU A 4 -4.68 12.95 14.37
C LEU A 4 -5.12 11.86 13.39
N ALA A 5 -5.18 12.19 12.10
CA ALA A 5 -5.51 11.21 11.07
C ALA A 5 -4.33 10.25 10.89
N LEU A 6 -4.60 8.94 10.94
CA LEU A 6 -3.60 7.92 10.65
C LEU A 6 -3.29 7.97 9.14
N MET A 7 -2.05 8.32 8.79
CA MET A 7 -1.60 8.33 7.39
C MET A 7 -1.13 6.93 6.99
N ILE A 8 -1.75 6.38 5.94
CA ILE A 8 -1.38 5.10 5.34
C ILE A 8 -1.00 5.33 3.88
N THR A 9 0.22 4.94 3.52
CA THR A 9 0.62 4.82 2.11
C THR A 9 0.53 3.35 1.69
N LEU A 10 -0.33 3.05 0.72
CA LEU A 10 -0.55 1.71 0.18
C LEU A 10 0.17 1.55 -1.16
N ALA A 11 1.21 0.73 -1.22
CA ALA A 11 1.91 0.40 -2.46
C ALA A 11 1.11 -0.63 -3.28
N LEU A 12 0.85 -0.26 -4.55
CA LEU A 12 0.21 -1.14 -5.52
C LEU A 12 1.28 -1.96 -6.25
N GLU A 13 0.96 -3.21 -6.58
CA GLU A 13 1.86 -4.09 -7.31
C GLU A 13 1.88 -3.81 -8.81
N TRP A 14 0.72 -3.46 -9.37
CA TRP A 14 0.53 -3.24 -10.80
C TRP A 14 -0.35 -2.04 -11.09
N LEU A 15 -0.65 -1.81 -12.37
CA LEU A 15 -1.79 -0.97 -12.78
C LEU A 15 -3.05 -1.39 -12.01
N PRO A 16 -3.87 -0.41 -11.58
CA PRO A 16 -5.18 -0.68 -10.99
C PRO A 16 -5.97 -1.70 -11.82
N ASN A 17 -6.48 -2.73 -11.15
CA ASN A 17 -7.25 -3.82 -11.72
C ASN A 17 -8.24 -4.31 -10.66
N THR A 18 -9.02 -5.35 -10.96
CA THR A 18 -10.06 -5.87 -10.05
C THR A 18 -9.57 -6.16 -8.64
N ASN A 19 -8.31 -6.59 -8.45
CA ASN A 19 -7.74 -6.87 -7.14
C ASN A 19 -7.57 -5.61 -6.28
N HIS A 20 -7.52 -4.43 -6.90
CA HIS A 20 -7.36 -3.14 -6.24
C HIS A 20 -8.69 -2.41 -6.00
N THR A 21 -9.79 -2.86 -6.63
CA THR A 21 -11.07 -2.15 -6.66
C THR A 21 -11.60 -1.81 -5.27
N CYS A 22 -11.52 -2.74 -4.31
CA CYS A 22 -12.05 -2.52 -2.96
C CYS A 22 -11.42 -1.31 -2.26
N PHE A 23 -10.13 -1.03 -2.50
CA PHE A 23 -9.45 0.12 -1.90
C PHE A 23 -9.92 1.45 -2.52
N PHE A 24 -10.11 1.48 -3.84
CA PHE A 24 -10.62 2.67 -4.51
C PHE A 24 -12.09 2.93 -4.19
N VAL A 25 -12.90 1.87 -4.08
CA VAL A 25 -14.31 1.95 -3.64
C VAL A 25 -14.37 2.50 -2.22
N ALA A 26 -13.56 1.97 -1.29
CA ALA A 26 -13.51 2.48 0.09
C ALA A 26 -13.12 3.96 0.16
N GLN A 27 -12.18 4.42 -0.70
CA GLN A 27 -11.84 5.83 -0.80
C GLN A 27 -12.99 6.67 -1.39
N ALA A 28 -13.65 6.19 -2.46
CA ALA A 28 -14.75 6.90 -3.10
C ALA A 28 -15.99 7.03 -2.20
N HIS A 29 -16.25 6.05 -1.34
CA HIS A 29 -17.33 6.08 -0.36
C HIS A 29 -16.99 6.81 0.95
N GLY A 30 -15.76 7.30 1.12
CA GLY A 30 -15.35 8.03 2.33
C GLY A 30 -15.07 7.17 3.56
N TRP A 31 -15.07 5.84 3.44
CA TRP A 31 -14.90 4.93 4.58
C TRP A 31 -13.57 5.08 5.31
N TYR A 32 -12.50 5.47 4.60
CA TYR A 32 -11.23 5.80 5.24
C TYR A 32 -11.34 7.06 6.11
N GLU A 33 -12.02 8.10 5.63
CA GLU A 33 -12.22 9.34 6.37
C GLU A 33 -13.09 9.12 7.61
N GLU A 34 -14.18 8.34 7.48
CA GLU A 34 -15.02 7.92 8.61
C GLU A 34 -14.23 7.18 9.68
N ALA A 35 -13.24 6.37 9.27
CA ALA A 35 -12.34 5.67 10.17
C ALA A 35 -11.18 6.54 10.70
N GLY A 36 -11.09 7.82 10.31
CA GLY A 36 -9.97 8.71 10.68
C GLY A 36 -8.64 8.34 10.02
N ILE A 37 -8.67 7.66 8.87
CA ILE A 37 -7.51 7.20 8.11
C ILE A 37 -7.38 8.03 6.83
N LYS A 38 -6.19 8.57 6.58
CA LYS A 38 -5.86 9.20 5.30
C LYS A 38 -5.02 8.23 4.46
N VAL A 39 -5.63 7.69 3.41
CA VAL A 39 -4.97 6.74 2.51
C VAL A 39 -4.42 7.43 1.25
N SER A 40 -3.17 7.14 0.91
CA SER A 40 -2.53 7.51 -0.35
C SER A 40 -2.07 6.25 -1.09
N PHE A 41 -2.35 6.17 -2.39
CA PHE A 41 -1.92 5.05 -3.24
C PHE A 41 -0.58 5.35 -3.91
N LEU A 42 0.41 4.49 -3.68
CA LEU A 42 1.71 4.56 -4.33
C LEU A 42 1.72 3.65 -5.56
N SER A 43 1.55 4.27 -6.73
CA SER A 43 1.59 3.58 -8.02
C SER A 43 3.00 3.06 -8.32
N PRO A 44 3.14 1.87 -8.94
CA PRO A 44 4.42 1.39 -9.43
C PRO A 44 5.02 2.24 -10.55
N HIS A 45 4.23 3.09 -11.23
CA HIS A 45 4.76 4.04 -12.22
C HIS A 45 5.59 5.15 -11.61
N ALA A 46 5.43 5.43 -10.31
CA ALA A 46 6.18 6.48 -9.62
C ALA A 46 7.70 6.26 -9.69
N ASP A 47 8.13 5.01 -9.88
CA ASP A 47 9.52 4.61 -10.03
C ASP A 47 9.73 3.64 -11.20
N GLU A 48 8.88 3.70 -12.23
CA GLU A 48 9.00 2.85 -13.44
C GLU A 48 9.11 1.34 -13.13
N TYR A 49 8.35 0.85 -12.14
CA TYR A 49 8.36 -0.55 -11.70
C TYR A 49 9.72 -1.06 -11.17
N ARG A 50 10.66 -0.16 -10.88
CA ARG A 50 12.01 -0.54 -10.43
C ARG A 50 12.02 -1.18 -9.04
N THR A 51 11.07 -0.81 -8.18
CA THR A 51 11.00 -1.31 -6.80
C THR A 51 9.70 -2.06 -6.58
N THR A 52 9.81 -3.30 -6.08
CA THR A 52 8.64 -4.11 -5.75
C THR A 52 7.83 -3.48 -4.61
N PRO A 53 6.51 -3.69 -4.53
CA PRO A 53 5.68 -3.18 -3.43
C PRO A 53 6.18 -3.66 -2.05
N ALA A 54 6.66 -4.90 -1.96
CA ALA A 54 7.27 -5.42 -0.73
C ALA A 54 8.58 -4.71 -0.36
N SER A 55 9.41 -4.33 -1.34
CA SER A 55 10.62 -3.55 -1.10
C SER A 55 10.29 -2.13 -0.64
N LYS A 56 9.25 -1.51 -1.21
CA LYS A 56 8.72 -0.20 -0.77
C LYS A 56 8.21 -0.25 0.67
N LEU A 57 7.55 -1.34 1.08
CA LEU A 57 7.17 -1.56 2.47
C LEU A 57 8.41 -1.72 3.36
N ARG A 58 9.38 -2.54 2.95
CA ARG A 58 10.60 -2.82 3.73
C ARG A 58 11.47 -1.58 3.94
N SER A 59 11.52 -0.68 2.97
CA SER A 59 12.27 0.58 3.07
C SER A 59 11.54 1.67 3.87
N GLY A 60 10.27 1.46 4.22
CA GLY A 60 9.42 2.48 4.86
C GLY A 60 8.83 3.49 3.88
N ALA A 61 9.04 3.34 2.56
CA ALA A 61 8.41 4.19 1.55
C ALA A 61 6.89 3.95 1.45
N ALA A 62 6.40 2.79 1.92
CA ALA A 62 4.99 2.48 2.07
C ALA A 62 4.71 1.92 3.47
N THR A 63 3.49 2.15 3.96
CA THR A 63 3.00 1.61 5.23
C THR A 63 2.42 0.21 5.06
N LEU A 64 1.78 -0.03 3.92
CA LEU A 64 1.23 -1.32 3.52
C LEU A 64 1.54 -1.57 2.04
N ALA A 65 1.54 -2.83 1.64
CA ALA A 65 1.81 -3.23 0.27
C ALA A 65 0.87 -4.38 -0.14
N ILE A 66 0.31 -4.28 -1.34
CA ILE A 66 -0.36 -5.38 -2.01
C ILE A 66 0.69 -6.06 -2.87
N ALA A 67 0.75 -7.39 -2.84
CA ALA A 67 1.67 -8.16 -3.66
C ALA A 67 1.09 -9.55 -3.95
N PRO A 68 1.48 -10.20 -5.07
CA PRO A 68 1.23 -11.60 -5.31
C PRO A 68 1.75 -12.48 -4.17
N THR A 69 1.12 -13.62 -3.98
CA THR A 69 1.44 -14.57 -2.90
C THR A 69 2.92 -14.96 -2.89
N GLU A 70 3.53 -15.21 -4.06
CA GLU A 70 4.96 -15.55 -4.13
C GLU A 70 5.86 -14.41 -3.64
N THR A 71 5.51 -13.15 -3.96
CA THR A 71 6.28 -11.99 -3.49
C THR A 71 6.10 -11.78 -1.99
N ALA A 72 4.87 -11.87 -1.48
CA ALA A 72 4.57 -11.71 -0.06
C ALA A 72 5.31 -12.77 0.79
N THR A 73 5.31 -14.03 0.34
CA THR A 73 5.99 -15.14 1.01
C THR A 73 7.52 -15.04 0.91
N SER A 74 8.07 -14.76 -0.28
CA SER A 74 9.53 -14.60 -0.47
C SER A 74 10.11 -13.41 0.30
N SER A 75 9.32 -12.34 0.46
CA SER A 75 9.73 -11.15 1.20
C SER A 75 9.68 -11.34 2.71
N HIS A 76 8.96 -12.36 3.19
CA HIS A 76 8.98 -12.80 4.59
C HIS A 76 10.24 -13.63 4.86
N ARG A 77 11.40 -12.95 4.91
CA ARG A 77 12.63 -13.53 5.43
C ARG A 77 12.90 -12.98 6.82
N PRO A 78 13.17 -13.83 7.84
CA PRO A 78 13.68 -13.35 9.11
C PRO A 78 14.96 -12.54 8.86
N ARG A 79 15.15 -11.45 9.61
CA ARG A 79 16.42 -10.72 9.58
C ARG A 79 17.49 -11.70 10.07
N ASN A 80 18.35 -12.19 9.17
CA ASN A 80 19.61 -12.77 9.59
C ASN A 80 20.38 -11.65 10.28
N THR A 81 20.41 -11.72 11.61
CA THR A 81 21.30 -10.95 12.48
C THR A 81 22.73 -11.44 12.30
#